data_AF-W8RTE2-F1
#
_entry.id   AF-W8RTE2-F1
#
_cell.length_a   1.000
_cell.length_b   1.000
_cell.length_c   1.000
_cell.angle_alpha   90.00
_cell.angle_beta   90.00
_cell.angle_gamma   90.00
#
_symmetry.space_group_name_H-M   'P 1'
#
loop_
_entity.id
_entity.type
_entity.pdbx_description
1 polymer ?
#
loop_
_entity_poly.entity_id
_entity_poly.type
_entity_poly.pdbx_seq_one_letter_code
_entity_poly.pdbx_strand_id
1 'polypeptide(L)'
;MGIAPLMPRALCDRPALHLLTLAWGIATAEEAASLAAEIDAFAVRWPKARFLIFANTADEAVLCRAAGLAVIQFNQLNLVDETRFTPVDGVEKTVGCRLRRWAGSLQAP
;
A
#
# COMPACT_ATOMS: atom_id res chain seq x y z
N MET A 1 -7.20 6.58 -13.14
CA MET A 1 -7.37 8.03 -12.93
C MET A 1 -6.51 8.43 -11.75
N GLY A 2 -5.45 9.21 -11.99
CA GLY A 2 -4.46 9.58 -10.96
C GLY A 2 -5.01 10.56 -9.91
N ILE A 3 -4.37 10.58 -8.75
CA ILE A 3 -4.74 11.41 -7.58
C ILE A 3 -4.42 12.91 -7.75
N ALA A 4 -3.72 13.28 -8.82
CA ALA A 4 -3.24 14.65 -9.08
C ALA A 4 -4.30 15.75 -9.11
N PRO A 5 -5.47 15.56 -9.76
CA PRO A 5 -6.45 16.64 -9.87
C PRO A 5 -7.07 16.98 -8.52
N LEU A 6 -6.94 16.07 -7.55
CA LEU A 6 -7.56 16.16 -6.24
C LEU A 6 -6.64 16.79 -5.19
N MET A 7 -5.37 17.09 -5.51
CA MET A 7 -4.46 17.71 -4.55
C MET A 7 -4.80 19.20 -4.35
N PRO A 8 -5.18 19.63 -3.13
CA PRO A 8 -5.45 21.03 -2.85
C PRO A 8 -4.20 21.88 -3.08
N ARG A 9 -4.35 23.03 -3.75
CA ARG A 9 -3.24 23.97 -3.99
C ARG A 9 -2.45 24.34 -2.72
N ALA A 10 -3.11 24.35 -1.56
CA ALA A 10 -2.51 24.65 -0.26
C ALA A 10 -1.47 23.61 0.21
N LEU A 11 -1.46 22.40 -0.36
CA LEU A 11 -0.51 21.34 -0.02
C LEU A 11 0.74 21.33 -0.93
N CYS A 12 0.69 22.00 -2.08
CA CYS A 12 1.76 21.97 -3.09
C CYS A 12 3.11 22.51 -2.58
N ASP A 13 3.08 23.54 -1.72
CA ASP A 13 4.30 24.22 -1.23
C ASP A 13 4.81 23.68 0.11
N ARG A 14 4.11 22.70 0.67
CA ARG A 14 4.42 22.10 1.97
C ARG A 14 5.10 20.73 1.78
N PRO A 15 6.12 20.41 2.58
CA PRO A 15 6.59 19.02 2.67
C PRO A 15 5.42 18.12 3.09
N ALA A 16 5.12 17.13 2.26
CA ALA A 16 4.04 16.19 2.50
C ALA A 16 4.45 14.80 2.02
N LEU A 17 4.09 13.79 2.81
CA LEU A 17 4.17 12.38 2.42
C LEU A 17 2.79 11.90 2.01
N HIS A 18 2.67 11.49 0.75
CA HIS A 18 1.44 10.95 0.17
C HIS A 18 1.50 9.43 0.20
N LEU A 19 0.48 8.83 0.83
CA LEU A 19 0.33 7.38 0.91
C LEU A 19 -0.64 6.95 -0.19
N LEU A 20 -0.16 6.13 -1.12
CA LEU A 20 -0.91 5.60 -2.25
C LEU A 20 -1.19 4.12 -2.00
N THR A 21 -2.44 3.76 -1.73
CA THR A 21 -2.82 2.35 -1.52
C THR A 21 -3.30 1.75 -2.82
N LEU A 22 -2.64 0.69 -3.28
CA LEU A 22 -3.07 -0.10 -4.42
C LEU A 22 -4.18 -1.05 -3.97
N ALA A 23 -5.17 -1.27 -4.84
CA ALA A 23 -6.26 -2.20 -4.62
C ALA A 23 -6.30 -3.20 -5.79
N TRP A 24 -5.24 -4.01 -5.92
CA TRP A 24 -4.99 -4.86 -7.09
C TRP A 24 -4.89 -4.04 -8.39
N GLY A 25 -4.15 -2.93 -8.33
CA GLY A 25 -4.08 -1.95 -9.40
C GLY A 25 -2.93 -2.15 -10.36
N ILE A 26 -1.95 -3.01 -10.03
CA ILE A 26 -0.74 -3.23 -10.84
C ILE A 26 -0.56 -4.73 -11.09
N ALA A 27 -0.72 -5.16 -12.34
CA ALA A 27 -0.52 -6.54 -12.77
C ALA A 27 0.71 -6.71 -13.67
N THR A 28 1.20 -5.61 -14.25
CA THR A 28 2.28 -5.63 -15.25
C THR A 28 3.38 -4.62 -14.95
N ALA A 29 4.56 -4.86 -15.54
CA ALA A 29 5.68 -3.93 -15.46
C ALA A 29 5.38 -2.60 -16.18
N GLU A 30 4.56 -2.61 -17.23
CA GLU A 30 4.15 -1.41 -17.96
C GLU A 30 3.28 -0.50 -17.09
N GLU A 31 2.31 -1.06 -16.36
CA GLU A 31 1.49 -0.30 -15.41
C GLU A 31 2.34 0.30 -14.28
N ALA A 32 3.31 -0.46 -13.76
CA ALA A 32 4.23 0.05 -12.74
C ALA A 32 5.12 1.19 -13.28
N ALA A 33 5.61 1.07 -14.51
CA ALA A 33 6.39 2.12 -15.18
C ALA A 33 5.55 3.36 -15.47
N SER A 34 4.29 3.19 -15.85
CA SER A 34 3.34 4.28 -16.05
C SER A 34 3.09 5.05 -14.75
N LEU A 35 2.90 4.33 -13.63
CA LEU A 35 2.77 4.95 -12.31
C LEU A 35 4.04 5.71 -11.89
N ALA A 36 5.22 5.16 -12.18
CA ALA A 36 6.49 5.86 -11.93
C ALA A 36 6.60 7.17 -12.73
N ALA A 37 6.24 7.14 -14.02
CA ALA A 37 6.21 8.35 -14.84
C ALA A 37 5.23 9.41 -14.33
N GLU A 38 4.05 9.00 -13.83
CA GLU A 38 3.11 9.92 -13.19
C GLU A 38 3.71 10.56 -11.92
N ILE A 39 4.36 9.76 -11.07
CA ILE A 39 5.00 10.26 -9.84
C ILE A 39 6.16 11.20 -10.15
N ASP A 40 6.96 10.92 -11.17
CA ASP A 40 8.04 11.80 -11.61
C ASP A 40 7.48 13.15 -12.12
N ALA A 41 6.40 13.11 -12.90
CA ALA A 41 5.70 14.32 -13.32
C ALA A 41 5.17 15.13 -12.11
N PHE A 42 4.72 14.46 -11.04
CA PHE A 42 4.36 15.14 -9.79
C PHE A 42 5.55 15.71 -9.05
N ALA A 43 6.68 15.00 -9.01
CA ALA A 43 7.89 15.49 -8.36
C ALA A 43 8.41 16.78 -9.02
N VAL A 44 8.28 16.91 -10.35
CA VAL A 44 8.60 18.15 -11.07
C VAL A 44 7.67 19.30 -10.68
N ARG A 45 6.36 19.03 -10.59
CA ARG A 45 5.35 20.05 -10.26
C ARG A 45 5.37 20.43 -8.78
N TRP A 46 5.67 19.48 -7.90
CA TRP A 46 5.60 19.57 -6.44
C TRP A 46 6.85 18.97 -5.80
N PRO A 47 8.00 19.66 -5.85
CA PRO A 47 9.31 19.08 -5.45
C PRO A 47 9.42 18.72 -3.97
N LYS A 48 8.51 19.22 -3.13
CA LYS A 48 8.44 18.90 -1.70
C LYS A 48 7.53 17.71 -1.38
N ALA A 49 6.76 17.22 -2.36
CA ALA A 49 5.96 16.03 -2.21
C ALA A 49 6.85 14.79 -2.20
N ARG A 50 6.49 13.81 -1.37
CA ARG A 50 7.07 12.47 -1.35
C ARG A 50 5.94 11.47 -1.46
N PHE A 51 6.18 10.35 -2.12
CA PHE A 51 5.18 9.31 -2.34
C PHE A 51 5.68 7.99 -1.75
N LEU A 52 4.78 7.28 -1.08
CA LEU A 52 5.00 5.92 -0.61
C LEU A 52 3.82 5.05 -1.07
N ILE A 53 4.15 3.99 -1.79
CA ILE A 53 3.17 3.05 -2.33
C ILE A 53 2.94 1.93 -1.30
N PHE A 54 1.67 1.64 -1.04
CA PHE A 54 1.20 0.48 -0.30
C PHE A 54 0.68 -0.54 -1.31
N ALA A 55 1.51 -1.51 -1.63
CA ALA A 55 1.18 -2.60 -2.53
C ALA A 55 0.37 -3.67 -1.79
N ASN A 56 -0.76 -4.07 -2.36
CA ASN A 56 -1.66 -5.02 -1.71
C ASN A 56 -1.09 -6.45 -1.76
N THR A 57 -0.35 -6.79 -2.82
CA THR A 57 0.32 -8.09 -2.98
C THR A 57 1.85 -7.96 -3.02
N ALA A 58 2.54 -9.08 -2.81
CA ALA A 58 4.00 -9.14 -2.96
C ALA A 58 4.42 -8.91 -4.42
N ASP A 59 3.66 -9.43 -5.38
CA ASP A 59 3.95 -9.27 -6.81
C ASP A 59 3.84 -7.80 -7.24
N GLU A 60 2.81 -7.09 -6.78
CA GLU A 60 2.67 -5.64 -6.98
C GLU A 60 3.90 -4.89 -6.42
N ALA A 61 4.35 -5.27 -5.22
CA ALA A 61 5.51 -4.64 -4.60
C ALA A 61 6.79 -4.88 -5.43
N VAL A 62 6.96 -6.07 -5.98
CA VAL A 62 8.11 -6.41 -6.86
C VAL A 62 8.09 -5.55 -8.12
N LEU A 63 6.94 -5.48 -8.80
CA LEU A 63 6.79 -4.67 -10.02
C LEU A 63 7.06 -3.18 -9.74
N CYS A 64 6.51 -2.64 -8.64
CA CYS A 64 6.73 -1.26 -8.25
C CYS A 64 8.21 -0.97 -7.91
N ARG A 65 8.90 -1.87 -7.19
CA ARG A 65 10.34 -1.71 -6.91
C ARG A 65 11.18 -1.74 -8.17
N ALA A 66 10.85 -2.63 -9.11
CA ALA A 66 11.55 -2.70 -10.39
C ALA A 66 11.39 -1.40 -11.19
N ALA A 67 10.26 -0.70 -11.04
CA ALA A 67 10.02 0.62 -11.61
C ALA A 67 10.64 1.78 -10.81
N GLY A 68 11.40 1.51 -9.73
CA GLY A 68 12.06 2.53 -8.92
C GLY A 68 11.16 3.21 -7.88
N LEU A 69 9.96 2.69 -7.63
CA LEU A 69 9.02 3.27 -6.67
C LEU A 69 9.37 2.90 -5.24
N ALA A 70 9.22 3.86 -4.32
CA ALA A 70 9.23 3.60 -2.88
C ALA A 70 7.94 2.86 -2.49
N VAL A 71 8.06 1.58 -2.13
CA VAL A 71 6.91 0.70 -1.89
C VAL A 71 7.09 -0.22 -0.68
N ILE A 72 6.01 -0.38 0.07
CA ILE A 72 5.86 -1.34 1.16
C ILE A 72 4.70 -2.27 0.80
N GLN A 73 4.87 -3.56 1.07
CA GLN A 73 3.75 -4.49 1.00
C GLN A 73 2.84 -4.24 2.19
N PHE A 74 1.62 -3.83 1.91
CA PHE A 74 0.64 -3.45 2.90
C PHE A 74 -0.76 -3.78 2.36
N ASN A 75 -1.43 -4.72 3.01
CA ASN A 75 -2.86 -4.95 2.81
C ASN A 75 -3.61 -4.38 4.03
N GLN A 76 -4.90 -4.06 3.87
CA GLN A 76 -5.70 -3.54 5.00
C GLN A 76 -5.86 -4.56 6.14
N LEU A 77 -5.65 -5.86 5.86
CA LEU A 77 -5.65 -6.90 6.89
C LEU A 77 -4.49 -6.71 7.88
N ASN A 78 -3.39 -6.07 7.49
CA ASN A 78 -2.30 -5.72 8.40
C ASN A 78 -2.72 -4.69 9.49
N LEU A 79 -3.82 -3.97 9.30
CA LEU A 79 -4.39 -3.07 10.31
C LEU A 79 -5.45 -3.73 11.18
N VAL A 80 -5.89 -4.94 10.83
CA VAL A 80 -6.87 -5.68 11.60
C VAL A 80 -6.16 -6.25 12.82
N ASP A 81 -6.52 -5.76 14.01
CA ASP A 81 -6.18 -6.43 15.25
C ASP A 81 -6.99 -7.74 15.33
N GLU A 82 -6.37 -8.84 14.91
CA GLU A 82 -6.98 -10.17 14.97
C GLU A 82 -7.34 -10.61 16.40
N THR A 83 -6.85 -9.92 17.43
CA THR A 83 -7.22 -10.17 18.83
C THR A 83 -8.51 -9.45 19.26
N ARG A 84 -8.99 -8.49 18.47
CA ARG A 84 -10.21 -7.71 18.72
C ARG A 84 -11.19 -7.87 17.57
N PHE A 85 -11.84 -9.03 17.51
CA PHE A 85 -13.01 -9.21 16.67
C PHE A 85 -14.26 -8.70 17.39
N THR A 86 -14.87 -7.62 16.91
CA THR A 86 -16.20 -7.17 17.37
C THR A 86 -17.19 -7.43 16.23
N PRO A 87 -18.04 -8.47 16.32
CA PRO A 87 -19.06 -8.71 15.29
C PRO A 87 -20.01 -7.51 15.23
N VAL A 88 -20.38 -7.11 14.02
CA VAL A 88 -21.44 -6.13 13.79
C VAL A 88 -22.74 -6.90 13.59
N ASP A 89 -23.76 -6.58 14.37
CA ASP A 89 -25.08 -7.21 14.27
C ASP A 89 -25.63 -7.09 12.84
N GLY A 90 -26.12 -8.21 12.29
CA GLY A 90 -26.71 -8.27 10.93
C GLY A 90 -25.76 -8.65 9.80
N VAL A 91 -24.49 -8.99 10.07
CA VAL A 91 -23.54 -9.47 9.06
C VAL A 91 -23.32 -10.98 9.21
N GLU A 92 -24.00 -11.79 8.39
CA GLU A 92 -24.04 -13.27 8.52
C GLU A 92 -22.76 -14.00 8.05
N LYS A 93 -21.81 -13.31 7.41
CA LYS A 93 -20.59 -13.92 6.85
C LYS A 93 -19.34 -13.16 7.27
N THR A 94 -18.82 -13.47 8.45
CA THR A 94 -17.46 -13.07 8.82
C THR A 94 -16.63 -14.30 9.08
N VAL A 95 -15.68 -14.57 8.19
CA VAL A 95 -14.76 -15.70 8.29
C VAL A 95 -13.61 -15.29 9.20
N GLY A 96 -13.62 -15.74 10.46
CA GLY A 96 -12.48 -15.61 11.35
C GLY A 96 -11.41 -16.64 11.00
N CYS A 97 -10.24 -16.20 10.54
CA CYS A 97 -9.08 -17.06 10.37
C CYS A 97 -8.47 -17.36 11.74
N ARG A 98 -8.58 -18.60 12.24
CA ARG A 98 -7.80 -19.04 13.42
C ARG A 98 -6.35 -19.24 13.00
N LEU A 99 -5.45 -18.32 13.37
CA LEU A 99 -4.03 -18.62 13.39
C LEU A 99 -3.75 -19.63 14.52
N ARG A 100 -3.38 -20.86 14.15
CA ARG A 100 -2.79 -21.81 15.11
C ARG A 100 -1.45 -21.24 15.57
N ARG A 101 -1.27 -21.03 16.87
CA ARG A 101 0.05 -20.74 17.45
C ARG A 101 1.02 -21.85 17.02
N TRP A 102 2.06 -21.47 16.28
CA TRP A 102 3.21 -22.32 16.04
C TRP A 102 4.10 -22.25 17.29
N ALA A 103 4.02 -23.27 18.15
CA ALA A 103 4.95 -23.49 19.24
C ALA A 103 5.86 -24.65 18.84
N GLY A 104 7.08 -24.36 18.39
CA GLY A 104 8.01 -25.36 17.88
C GLY A 104 9.45 -24.86 17.77
N SER A 105 10.15 -24.86 18.91
CA SER A 105 11.59 -25.07 19.11
C SER A 105 12.59 -24.52 18.07
N LEU A 106 13.19 -23.36 18.37
CA LEU A 106 14.58 -23.09 18.00
C LEU A 106 15.48 -23.64 19.12
N GLN A 107 16.00 -24.86 18.95
CA GLN A 107 17.24 -25.26 19.60
C GLN A 107 18.38 -24.81 18.68
N ALA A 108 19.23 -23.90 19.18
CA ALA A 108 20.47 -23.52 18.52
C ALA A 108 21.55 -24.59 18.78
N PRO A 109 22.38 -24.94 17.79
CA PRO A 109 23.67 -25.58 18.04
C PRO A 109 24.68 -24.58 18.62
#